data_AF-A0A6B3FCW1-F1
#
_entry.id   AF-A0A6B3FCW1-F1
#
_cell.length_a   1.000
_cell.length_b   1.000
_cell.length_c   1.000
_cell.angle_alpha   90.00
_cell.angle_beta   90.00
_cell.angle_gamma   90.00
#
_symmetry.space_group_name_H-M   'P 1'
#
loop_
_entity.id
_entity.type
_entity.pdbx_description
1 polymer ?
#
loop_
_entity_poly.entity_id
_entity_poly.type
_entity_poly.pdbx_seq_one_letter_code
_entity_poly.pdbx_strand_id
1 'polypeptide(L)'
;MNKTIRRASVFCLLLVLALLGRATWVQAYQARALADNDHNRRNTIAQYAQPLGDIIVAGSPVTGSKRTEGSDLAYKRTYGKGDLYAAVTGYSSQAYGSTQLEGVYSHVLDGTDDRLKNPLNVVTGEKTDPGSVLTTIDPDVQKAAYDALGDDKGAAVAIDPKSGQILGMVSTPSYNPSDISGTTDGDTWKKLLADPDKPLVNRALRQPLAPGSTFKLVVASAALENGLYSSVDEATKSPVPYTLPGTSTPLKNESASAPCENATLRVALQYSCNNVFGKVAADLGQDKVRAMAEKFGFNTKDLDVPVRAYESVYPTKMDDAQTALTGIGQFEVTATPLQMAMVSAALANGGELAAPHMVSKVTDSKGSTLEDFADGDMKRIVSASTAKQLRSAMVTVVEQGTGTNARIGGAEVGGKTGTAENGVGNSNTPYAWFTSYAKDRSSGREVAVAVIVEDSGSSASEVSGNGLAAPIAQKMMKAALQR
;
A
#
# COMPACT_ATOMS: atom_id res chain seq x y z
N MET A 1 -41.82 -63.08 25.85
CA MET A 1 -41.52 -61.68 26.23
C MET A 1 -42.82 -60.90 26.39
N ASN A 2 -43.06 -60.26 27.53
CA ASN A 2 -44.29 -59.50 27.79
C ASN A 2 -44.44 -58.34 26.79
N LYS A 3 -45.66 -58.09 26.27
CA LYS A 3 -45.97 -57.05 25.26
C LYS A 3 -45.46 -55.67 25.68
N THR A 4 -45.53 -55.38 26.97
CA THR A 4 -45.08 -54.13 27.57
C THR A 4 -43.56 -53.98 27.49
N ILE A 5 -42.81 -55.05 27.79
CA ILE A 5 -41.34 -55.08 27.69
C ILE A 5 -40.92 -54.87 26.23
N ARG A 6 -41.57 -55.54 25.27
CA ARG A 6 -41.26 -55.36 23.84
C ARG A 6 -41.47 -53.93 23.36
N ARG A 7 -42.56 -53.28 23.78
CA ARG A 7 -42.84 -51.88 23.43
C ARG A 7 -41.81 -50.93 24.03
N ALA A 8 -41.44 -51.15 25.29
CA ALA A 8 -40.38 -50.37 25.95
C ALA A 8 -39.03 -50.54 25.23
N SER A 9 -38.63 -51.78 24.90
CA SER A 9 -37.39 -52.04 24.17
C SER A 9 -37.35 -51.39 22.79
N VAL A 10 -38.45 -51.45 22.03
CA VAL A 10 -38.56 -50.79 20.71
C VAL A 10 -38.49 -49.27 20.85
N PHE A 11 -39.17 -48.70 21.84
CA PHE A 11 -39.10 -47.27 22.10
C PHE A 11 -37.69 -46.81 22.51
N CYS A 12 -37.02 -47.55 23.39
CA CYS A 12 -35.61 -47.29 23.73
C CYS A 12 -34.68 -47.39 22.52
N LEU A 13 -34.87 -48.40 21.65
CA LEU A 13 -34.09 -48.54 20.43
C LEU A 13 -34.29 -47.34 19.50
N LEU A 14 -35.53 -46.86 19.34
CA LEU A 14 -35.82 -45.65 18.56
C LEU A 14 -35.12 -44.41 19.13
N LEU A 15 -35.09 -44.24 20.45
CA LEU A 15 -34.36 -43.14 21.10
C LEU A 15 -32.84 -43.23 20.86
N VAL A 16 -32.25 -44.43 20.94
CA VAL A 16 -30.82 -44.65 20.65
C VAL A 16 -30.51 -44.35 19.19
N LEU A 17 -31.34 -44.82 18.26
CA LEU A 17 -31.17 -44.54 16.83
C LEU A 17 -31.33 -43.04 16.53
N ALA A 18 -32.25 -42.34 17.20
CA ALA A 18 -32.38 -40.89 17.09
C ALA A 18 -31.13 -40.15 17.61
N LEU A 19 -30.55 -40.59 18.73
CA LEU A 19 -29.30 -40.04 19.26
C LEU A 19 -28.12 -40.29 18.33
N LEU A 20 -28.00 -41.50 17.76
CA LEU A 20 -26.96 -41.82 16.77
C LEU A 20 -27.12 -40.96 15.52
N GLY A 21 -28.34 -40.84 14.98
CA GLY A 21 -28.63 -39.97 13.85
C GLY A 21 -28.25 -38.52 14.15
N ARG A 22 -28.53 -38.02 15.36
CA ARG A 22 -28.13 -36.67 15.78
C ARG A 22 -26.61 -36.54 15.91
N ALA A 23 -25.92 -37.52 16.48
CA ALA A 23 -24.47 -37.51 16.60
C ALA A 23 -23.78 -37.51 15.24
N THR A 24 -24.24 -38.35 14.30
CA THR A 24 -23.75 -38.38 12.92
C THR A 24 -24.01 -37.04 12.22
N TRP A 25 -25.20 -36.44 12.40
CA TRP A 25 -25.47 -35.11 11.84
C TRP A 25 -24.48 -34.06 12.36
N VAL A 26 -24.20 -34.06 13.67
CA VAL A 26 -23.22 -33.13 14.27
C VAL A 26 -21.81 -33.39 13.75
N GLN A 27 -21.38 -34.67 13.68
CA GLN A 27 -20.00 -35.02 13.30
C GLN A 27 -19.73 -35.00 11.79
N ALA A 28 -20.72 -35.25 10.94
CA ALA A 28 -20.53 -35.32 9.49
C ALA A 28 -20.98 -34.05 8.77
N TYR A 29 -22.04 -33.40 9.24
CA TYR A 29 -22.61 -32.22 8.57
C TYR A 29 -22.25 -30.90 9.27
N GLN A 30 -22.34 -30.85 10.61
CA GLN A 30 -22.05 -29.62 11.35
C GLN A 30 -20.58 -29.49 11.80
N ALA A 31 -19.77 -30.54 11.69
CA ALA A 31 -18.43 -30.55 12.28
C ALA A 31 -17.53 -29.43 11.75
N ARG A 32 -17.53 -29.19 10.44
CA ARG A 32 -16.74 -28.12 9.82
C ARG A 32 -17.21 -26.74 10.28
N ALA A 33 -18.52 -26.49 10.26
CA ALA A 33 -19.10 -25.23 10.73
C ALA A 33 -18.86 -24.97 12.23
N LEU A 34 -18.80 -26.00 13.06
CA LEU A 34 -18.49 -25.89 14.49
C LEU A 34 -16.97 -25.75 14.75
N ALA A 35 -16.15 -26.39 13.93
CA ALA A 35 -14.69 -26.28 13.99
C ALA A 35 -14.24 -24.87 13.57
N ASP A 36 -14.81 -24.33 12.49
CA ASP A 36 -14.48 -23.04 11.91
C ASP A 36 -15.22 -21.87 12.58
N ASN A 37 -15.95 -22.12 13.68
CA ASN A 37 -16.70 -21.09 14.39
C ASN A 37 -15.75 -20.18 15.20
N ASP A 38 -15.95 -18.85 15.14
CA ASP A 38 -15.13 -17.87 15.87
C ASP A 38 -15.18 -18.02 17.40
N HIS A 39 -16.24 -18.64 17.95
CA HIS A 39 -16.34 -18.96 19.38
C HIS A 39 -15.61 -20.27 19.76
N ASN A 40 -15.06 -21.02 18.80
CA ASN A 40 -14.27 -22.22 19.07
C ASN A 40 -12.85 -21.84 19.53
N ARG A 41 -12.73 -21.56 20.83
CA ARG A 41 -11.47 -21.20 21.49
C ARG A 41 -10.33 -22.21 21.28
N ARG A 42 -10.63 -23.45 20.90
CA ARG A 42 -9.61 -24.47 20.59
C ARG A 42 -8.69 -24.05 19.44
N ASN A 43 -9.19 -23.30 18.47
CA ASN A 43 -8.39 -22.82 17.36
C ASN A 43 -7.37 -21.79 17.85
N THR A 44 -7.78 -20.83 18.67
CA THR A 44 -6.89 -19.85 19.31
C THR A 44 -5.89 -20.51 20.25
N ILE A 45 -6.33 -21.47 21.09
CA ILE A 45 -5.43 -22.27 21.94
C ILE A 45 -4.42 -22.99 21.07
N ALA A 46 -4.84 -23.57 19.95
CA ALA A 46 -3.94 -24.26 19.05
C ALA A 46 -2.92 -23.29 18.41
N GLN A 47 -3.36 -22.15 17.89
CA GLN A 47 -2.51 -21.13 17.31
C GLN A 47 -1.40 -20.69 18.27
N TYR A 48 -1.73 -20.47 19.55
CA TYR A 48 -0.80 -19.97 20.57
C TYR A 48 -0.21 -21.06 21.48
N ALA A 49 -0.34 -22.35 21.13
CA ALA A 49 0.20 -23.46 21.92
C ALA A 49 1.73 -23.58 21.76
N GLN A 50 2.28 -23.12 20.65
CA GLN A 50 3.70 -23.14 20.31
C GLN A 50 4.14 -21.76 19.82
N PRO A 51 5.45 -21.46 19.79
CA PRO A 51 5.95 -20.24 19.17
C PRO A 51 5.46 -20.15 17.72
N LEU A 52 4.93 -19.00 17.33
CA LEU A 52 4.61 -18.69 15.94
C LEU A 52 5.91 -18.49 15.15
N GLY A 53 5.93 -18.89 13.89
CA GLY A 53 7.04 -18.66 12.96
C GLY A 53 7.19 -17.18 12.60
N ASP A 54 8.28 -16.80 11.92
CA ASP A 54 8.69 -15.40 11.90
C ASP A 54 8.48 -14.69 10.56
N ILE A 55 8.17 -13.40 10.64
CA ILE A 55 8.31 -12.46 9.53
C ILE A 55 9.75 -11.95 9.55
N ILE A 56 10.44 -12.12 8.43
CA ILE A 56 11.86 -11.86 8.27
C ILE A 56 12.09 -10.63 7.38
N VAL A 57 12.93 -9.70 7.84
CA VAL A 57 13.39 -8.52 7.08
C VAL A 57 14.90 -8.63 6.94
N ALA A 58 15.40 -8.66 5.69
CA ALA A 58 16.83 -8.81 5.37
C ALA A 58 17.55 -9.93 6.18
N GLY A 59 16.92 -11.10 6.27
CA GLY A 59 17.46 -12.27 6.97
C GLY A 59 17.33 -12.25 8.50
N SER A 60 16.78 -11.18 9.09
CA SER A 60 16.57 -11.07 10.53
C SER A 60 15.08 -11.12 10.89
N PRO A 61 14.67 -11.88 11.93
CA PRO A 61 13.28 -11.86 12.38
C PRO A 61 12.92 -10.51 13.00
N VAL A 62 11.81 -9.93 12.57
CA VAL A 62 11.21 -8.72 13.17
C VAL A 62 9.98 -9.05 14.04
N THR A 63 9.59 -10.31 14.05
CA THR A 63 8.59 -10.87 14.96
C THR A 63 9.22 -11.93 15.86
N GLY A 64 8.45 -12.42 16.82
CA GLY A 64 8.83 -13.53 17.67
C GLY A 64 7.67 -13.94 18.57
N SER A 65 7.94 -14.84 19.52
CA SER A 65 6.95 -15.29 20.49
C SER A 65 7.54 -15.31 21.90
N LYS A 66 6.74 -14.87 22.88
CA LYS A 66 7.09 -14.91 24.31
C LYS A 66 6.10 -15.77 25.06
N ARG A 67 6.61 -16.62 25.96
CA ARG A 67 5.76 -17.45 26.83
C ARG A 67 4.91 -16.57 27.76
N THR A 68 3.66 -16.94 27.90
CA THR A 68 2.68 -16.29 28.78
C THR A 68 2.50 -17.12 30.06
N GLU A 69 2.18 -16.43 31.17
CA GLU A 69 1.91 -17.06 32.46
C GLU A 69 0.40 -16.99 32.74
N GLY A 70 -0.16 -18.05 33.34
CA GLY A 70 -1.55 -18.05 33.82
C GLY A 70 -2.66 -18.08 32.74
N SER A 71 -2.32 -18.33 31.47
CA SER A 71 -3.26 -18.48 30.36
C SER A 71 -3.12 -19.86 29.71
N ASP A 72 -4.21 -20.37 29.13
CA ASP A 72 -4.21 -21.57 28.27
C ASP A 72 -3.62 -21.29 26.88
N LEU A 73 -3.43 -20.00 26.54
CA LEU A 73 -2.61 -19.57 25.42
C LEU A 73 -1.17 -19.51 25.92
N ALA A 74 -0.30 -20.40 25.45
CA ALA A 74 1.05 -20.60 25.99
C ALA A 74 2.07 -19.55 25.52
N TYR A 75 1.83 -18.94 24.36
CA TYR A 75 2.70 -17.91 23.77
C TYR A 75 1.89 -16.72 23.29
N LYS A 76 2.47 -15.52 23.42
CA LYS A 76 1.98 -14.30 22.75
C LYS A 76 3.02 -13.78 21.75
N ARG A 77 2.54 -13.11 20.72
CA ARG A 77 3.39 -12.53 19.67
C ARG A 77 4.19 -11.32 20.18
N THR A 78 5.41 -11.15 19.71
CA THR A 78 6.28 -10.00 20.01
C THR A 78 6.86 -9.42 18.73
N TYR A 79 7.20 -8.14 18.74
CA TYR A 79 7.64 -7.40 17.55
C TYR A 79 8.89 -6.59 17.86
N GLY A 80 9.97 -6.86 17.14
CA GLY A 80 11.21 -6.08 17.19
C GLY A 80 11.06 -4.81 16.39
N LYS A 81 11.21 -3.64 17.04
CA LYS A 81 10.91 -2.32 16.42
C LYS A 81 9.49 -2.30 15.83
N GLY A 82 8.51 -2.72 16.64
CA GLY A 82 7.15 -2.98 16.16
C GLY A 82 6.48 -1.79 15.48
N ASP A 83 6.75 -0.58 15.96
CA ASP A 83 6.27 0.68 15.39
C ASP A 83 6.84 0.96 13.99
N LEU A 84 8.12 0.65 13.75
CA LEU A 84 8.77 0.75 12.45
C LEU A 84 8.15 -0.18 11.38
N TYR A 85 7.72 -1.37 11.79
CA TYR A 85 7.27 -2.43 10.88
C TYR A 85 5.76 -2.71 10.91
N ALA A 86 4.97 -2.06 11.77
CA ALA A 86 3.53 -2.37 11.92
C ALA A 86 2.72 -2.25 10.63
N ALA A 87 3.08 -1.33 9.72
CA ALA A 87 2.43 -1.23 8.41
C ALA A 87 2.65 -2.48 7.53
N VAL A 88 3.78 -3.18 7.72
CA VAL A 88 4.16 -4.40 7.01
C VAL A 88 3.64 -5.63 7.75
N THR A 89 4.00 -5.80 9.03
CA THR A 89 3.64 -6.99 9.81
C THR A 89 2.15 -7.03 10.12
N GLY A 90 1.54 -5.88 10.43
CA GLY A 90 0.30 -5.82 11.17
C GLY A 90 0.48 -6.34 12.59
N TYR A 91 -0.57 -6.94 13.13
CA TYR A 91 -0.54 -7.62 14.42
C TYR A 91 -1.17 -9.00 14.35
N SER A 92 -0.87 -9.80 15.37
CA SER A 92 -1.47 -11.07 15.76
C SER A 92 -1.70 -10.98 17.25
N SER A 93 -2.96 -10.93 17.63
CA SER A 93 -3.44 -10.70 18.98
C SER A 93 -4.32 -11.85 19.44
N GLN A 94 -4.03 -12.33 20.65
CA GLN A 94 -4.84 -13.32 21.33
C GLN A 94 -6.30 -12.87 21.56
N ALA A 95 -6.57 -11.56 21.55
CA ALA A 95 -7.88 -10.98 21.81
C ALA A 95 -8.52 -10.29 20.59
N TYR A 96 -7.72 -9.77 19.64
CA TYR A 96 -8.21 -8.87 18.59
C TYR A 96 -7.97 -9.38 17.16
N GLY A 97 -7.57 -10.65 17.00
CA GLY A 97 -7.31 -11.27 15.70
C GLY A 97 -5.97 -10.86 15.09
N SER A 98 -5.86 -10.97 13.77
CA SER A 98 -4.64 -10.63 13.04
C SER A 98 -4.89 -9.83 11.78
N THR A 99 -3.87 -9.07 11.33
CA THR A 99 -3.96 -8.16 10.19
C THR A 99 -2.69 -8.18 9.34
N GLN A 100 -2.73 -7.60 8.13
CA GLN A 100 -1.59 -7.51 7.20
C GLN A 100 -0.91 -8.87 6.98
N LEU A 101 0.42 -8.97 7.04
CA LEU A 101 1.13 -10.23 6.81
C LEU A 101 0.86 -11.28 7.90
N GLU A 102 0.71 -10.87 9.16
CA GLU A 102 0.28 -11.75 10.26
C GLU A 102 -1.09 -12.38 9.98
N GLY A 103 -2.00 -11.64 9.34
CA GLY A 103 -3.30 -12.12 8.92
C GLY A 103 -3.23 -13.04 7.69
N VAL A 104 -2.63 -12.54 6.61
CA VAL A 104 -2.55 -13.20 5.29
C VAL A 104 -1.82 -14.54 5.39
N TYR A 105 -0.75 -14.61 6.17
CA TYR A 105 0.07 -15.81 6.32
C TYR A 105 -0.12 -16.50 7.68
N SER A 106 -1.24 -16.24 8.37
CA SER A 106 -1.54 -16.80 9.69
C SER A 106 -1.36 -18.31 9.76
N HIS A 107 -1.85 -19.05 8.77
CA HIS A 107 -1.73 -20.52 8.70
C HIS A 107 -0.28 -21.02 8.57
N VAL A 108 0.57 -20.27 7.86
CA VAL A 108 1.99 -20.62 7.77
C VAL A 108 2.67 -20.33 9.09
N LEU A 109 2.40 -19.15 9.66
CA LEU A 109 3.01 -18.64 10.88
C LEU A 109 2.56 -19.41 12.13
N ASP A 110 1.42 -20.11 12.11
CA ASP A 110 0.95 -20.95 13.22
C ASP A 110 1.16 -22.46 13.03
N GLY A 111 1.64 -22.87 11.85
CA GLY A 111 1.92 -24.26 11.52
C GLY A 111 0.69 -25.08 11.11
N THR A 112 -0.45 -24.43 10.85
CA THR A 112 -1.68 -25.11 10.41
C THR A 112 -1.82 -25.26 8.90
N ASP A 113 -0.98 -24.57 8.11
CA ASP A 113 -0.93 -24.70 6.65
C ASP A 113 -0.71 -26.17 6.23
N ASP A 114 -1.57 -26.66 5.33
CA ASP A 114 -1.54 -28.04 4.86
C ASP A 114 -0.19 -28.39 4.19
N ARG A 115 0.49 -27.41 3.58
CA ARG A 115 1.80 -27.58 2.93
C ARG A 115 2.92 -27.90 3.92
N LEU A 116 2.73 -27.61 5.21
CA LEU A 116 3.71 -27.91 6.25
C LEU A 116 3.59 -29.37 6.74
N LYS A 117 2.43 -30.00 6.57
CA LYS A 117 2.12 -31.30 7.20
C LYS A 117 3.02 -32.42 6.65
N ASN A 118 3.61 -33.18 7.56
CA ASN A 118 4.29 -34.44 7.25
C ASN A 118 3.34 -35.63 7.47
N PRO A 119 3.30 -36.65 6.57
CA PRO A 119 2.52 -37.87 6.77
C PRO A 119 2.73 -38.54 8.14
N LEU A 120 3.93 -38.47 8.70
CA LEU A 120 4.24 -39.00 10.04
C LEU A 120 3.50 -38.22 11.14
N ASN A 121 3.46 -36.89 11.05
CA ASN A 121 2.80 -36.02 12.03
C ASN A 121 1.27 -36.24 12.05
N VAL A 122 0.69 -36.57 10.90
CA VAL A 122 -0.74 -36.92 10.79
C VAL A 122 -1.04 -38.23 11.54
N VAL A 123 -0.08 -39.16 11.60
CA VAL A 123 -0.23 -40.45 12.29
C VAL A 123 0.09 -40.33 13.79
N THR A 124 1.08 -39.52 14.17
CA THR A 124 1.48 -39.30 15.57
C THR A 124 0.61 -38.27 16.29
N GLY A 125 -0.12 -37.43 15.54
CA GLY A 125 -0.87 -36.30 16.10
C GLY A 125 0.03 -35.15 16.56
N GLU A 126 1.31 -35.17 16.18
CA GLU A 126 2.26 -34.09 16.49
C GLU A 126 1.91 -32.83 15.69
N LYS A 127 2.04 -31.68 16.34
CA LYS A 127 1.89 -30.40 15.67
C LYS A 127 3.05 -30.15 14.73
N THR A 128 2.73 -29.49 13.63
CA THR A 128 3.73 -29.13 12.64
C THR A 128 4.41 -27.84 13.08
N ASP A 129 5.74 -27.79 12.90
CA ASP A 129 6.51 -26.59 13.18
C ASP A 129 6.10 -25.46 12.21
N PRO A 130 5.90 -24.23 12.70
CA PRO A 130 5.53 -23.11 11.85
C PRO A 130 6.60 -22.71 10.84
N GLY A 131 6.14 -22.14 9.74
CA GLY A 131 6.99 -21.58 8.68
C GLY A 131 7.29 -20.09 8.88
N SER A 132 8.09 -19.53 7.96
CA SER A 132 8.51 -18.13 7.99
C SER A 132 8.13 -17.39 6.72
N VAL A 133 7.93 -16.08 6.82
CA VAL A 133 7.59 -15.18 5.71
C VAL A 133 8.72 -14.19 5.52
N LEU A 134 9.44 -14.31 4.40
CA LEU A 134 10.56 -13.43 4.06
C LEU A 134 10.02 -12.25 3.24
N THR A 135 10.25 -11.05 3.73
CA THR A 135 9.83 -9.82 3.06
C THR A 135 10.85 -9.36 2.02
N THR A 136 10.46 -8.41 1.18
CA THR A 136 11.37 -7.65 0.30
C THR A 136 11.85 -6.35 0.94
N ILE A 137 11.40 -6.06 2.17
CA ILE A 137 11.67 -4.81 2.86
C ILE A 137 13.17 -4.69 3.13
N ASP A 138 13.70 -3.55 2.75
CA ASP A 138 15.05 -3.12 3.08
C ASP A 138 14.99 -2.32 4.41
N PRO A 139 15.70 -2.77 5.46
CA PRO A 139 15.61 -2.14 6.77
C PRO A 139 16.12 -0.70 6.78
N ASP A 140 17.08 -0.35 5.92
CA ASP A 140 17.64 1.00 5.84
C ASP A 140 16.69 1.94 5.11
N VAL A 141 16.03 1.47 4.04
CA VAL A 141 14.98 2.23 3.35
C VAL A 141 13.76 2.45 4.25
N GLN A 142 13.30 1.39 4.94
CA GLN A 142 12.19 1.47 5.90
C GLN A 142 12.49 2.48 7.01
N LYS A 143 13.66 2.37 7.63
CA LYS A 143 14.10 3.27 8.71
C LYS A 143 14.27 4.70 8.24
N ALA A 144 14.87 4.91 7.07
CA ALA A 144 15.04 6.25 6.49
C ALA A 144 13.70 6.95 6.27
N ALA A 145 12.66 6.21 5.87
CA ALA A 145 11.31 6.74 5.70
C ALA A 145 10.65 7.08 7.04
N TYR A 146 10.67 6.12 7.98
CA TYR A 146 10.02 6.26 9.29
C TYR A 146 10.62 7.39 10.12
N ASP A 147 11.95 7.45 10.21
CA ASP A 147 12.66 8.54 10.92
C ASP A 147 12.43 9.91 10.27
N ALA A 148 12.21 9.93 8.95
CA ALA A 148 12.01 11.18 8.22
C ALA A 148 10.58 11.71 8.34
N LEU A 149 9.58 10.82 8.44
CA LEU A 149 8.21 11.18 8.79
C LEU A 149 8.12 11.63 10.25
N GLY A 150 8.79 10.94 11.18
CA GLY A 150 8.75 11.28 12.60
C GLY A 150 7.31 11.30 13.12
N ASP A 151 6.91 12.46 13.66
CA ASP A 151 5.56 12.67 14.21
C ASP A 151 4.54 13.13 13.15
N ASP A 152 4.97 13.41 11.92
CA ASP A 152 4.06 13.82 10.85
C ASP A 152 3.10 12.68 10.51
N LYS A 153 1.81 13.02 10.36
CA LYS A 153 0.80 12.06 9.91
C LYS A 153 0.95 11.86 8.41
N GLY A 154 1.26 10.64 7.97
CA GLY A 154 1.55 10.38 6.57
C GLY A 154 1.95 8.95 6.26
N ALA A 155 2.46 8.74 5.05
CA ALA A 155 2.96 7.45 4.60
C ALA A 155 3.96 7.61 3.47
N ALA A 156 4.79 6.58 3.30
CA ALA A 156 5.72 6.49 2.19
C ALA A 156 5.89 5.05 1.71
N VAL A 157 6.09 4.91 0.39
CA VAL A 157 6.34 3.62 -0.27
C VAL A 157 7.55 3.76 -1.18
N ALA A 158 8.46 2.79 -1.13
CA ALA A 158 9.57 2.64 -2.07
C ALA A 158 9.46 1.30 -2.80
N ILE A 159 9.64 1.32 -4.13
CA ILE A 159 9.57 0.15 -5.01
C ILE A 159 10.83 0.11 -5.85
N ASP A 160 11.42 -1.08 -6.03
CA ASP A 160 12.41 -1.32 -7.07
C ASP A 160 11.70 -1.37 -8.44
N PRO A 161 11.98 -0.44 -9.37
CA PRO A 161 11.27 -0.36 -10.64
C PRO A 161 11.39 -1.61 -11.52
N LYS A 162 12.47 -2.39 -11.39
CA LYS A 162 12.75 -3.54 -12.26
C LYS A 162 12.10 -4.82 -11.78
N SER A 163 12.09 -5.04 -10.47
CA SER A 163 11.54 -6.27 -9.88
C SER A 163 10.14 -6.11 -9.33
N GLY A 164 9.71 -4.88 -9.01
CA GLY A 164 8.44 -4.63 -8.30
C GLY A 164 8.56 -4.88 -6.79
N GLN A 165 9.75 -5.19 -6.28
CA GLN A 165 9.96 -5.38 -4.85
C GLN A 165 9.64 -4.10 -4.08
N ILE A 166 8.76 -4.20 -3.09
CA ILE A 166 8.50 -3.11 -2.16
C ILE A 166 9.66 -3.09 -1.15
N LEU A 167 10.52 -2.09 -1.26
CA LEU A 167 11.72 -1.93 -0.42
C LEU A 167 11.38 -1.23 0.91
N GLY A 168 10.31 -0.46 0.96
CA GLY A 168 9.84 0.19 2.18
C GLY A 168 8.38 0.58 2.09
N MET A 169 7.66 0.43 3.20
CA MET A 169 6.26 0.79 3.35
C MET A 169 6.00 1.24 4.79
N VAL A 170 5.89 2.54 4.99
CA VAL A 170 5.71 3.16 6.31
C VAL A 170 4.40 3.94 6.39
N SER A 171 3.85 4.01 7.60
CA SER A 171 2.64 4.76 7.94
C SER A 171 2.85 5.37 9.33
N THR A 172 2.60 6.67 9.45
CA THR A 172 2.73 7.43 10.70
C THR A 172 1.45 8.23 10.99
N PRO A 173 1.09 8.45 12.27
CA PRO A 173 1.66 7.78 13.44
C PRO A 173 1.42 6.26 13.40
N SER A 174 2.34 5.52 14.01
CA SER A 174 2.33 4.05 14.09
C SER A 174 2.00 3.60 15.52
N TYR A 175 2.08 2.30 15.78
CA TYR A 175 1.87 1.69 17.10
C TYR A 175 2.78 0.48 17.25
N ASN A 176 3.09 0.07 18.49
CA ASN A 176 3.81 -1.17 18.73
C ASN A 176 2.81 -2.34 18.86
N PRO A 177 2.80 -3.31 17.93
CA PRO A 177 1.86 -4.44 17.99
C PRO A 177 2.06 -5.35 19.22
N SER A 178 3.22 -5.28 19.89
CA SER A 178 3.48 -6.04 21.13
C SER A 178 2.59 -5.61 22.30
N ASP A 179 2.07 -4.38 22.25
CA ASP A 179 1.26 -3.79 23.33
C ASP A 179 -0.21 -4.22 23.28
N ILE A 180 -0.60 -4.94 22.22
CA ILE A 180 -1.95 -5.48 22.00
C ILE A 180 -1.95 -6.98 21.65
N SER A 181 -0.83 -7.69 21.86
CA SER A 181 -0.71 -9.10 21.44
C SER A 181 -1.31 -10.11 22.42
N GLY A 182 -1.57 -9.71 23.67
CA GLY A 182 -2.08 -10.55 24.75
C GLY A 182 -3.57 -10.37 25.06
N THR A 183 -4.07 -11.14 26.03
CA THR A 183 -5.48 -11.13 26.45
C THR A 183 -5.85 -9.99 27.40
N THR A 184 -4.87 -9.33 28.02
CA THR A 184 -5.08 -8.29 29.05
C THR A 184 -4.96 -6.87 28.50
N ASP A 185 -4.84 -6.70 27.19
CA ASP A 185 -4.42 -5.43 26.57
C ASP A 185 -5.62 -4.52 26.21
N GLY A 186 -6.73 -4.68 26.94
CA GLY A 186 -8.01 -3.98 26.74
C GLY A 186 -7.89 -2.46 26.71
N ASP A 187 -7.11 -1.90 27.62
CA ASP A 187 -7.00 -0.45 27.75
C ASP A 187 -6.15 0.16 26.62
N THR A 188 -5.06 -0.51 26.22
CA THR A 188 -4.25 -0.09 25.07
C THR A 188 -5.06 -0.15 23.79
N TRP A 189 -5.81 -1.23 23.57
CA TRP A 189 -6.67 -1.39 22.40
C TRP A 189 -7.72 -0.27 22.30
N LYS A 190 -8.40 0.04 23.41
CA LYS A 190 -9.37 1.14 23.46
C LYS A 190 -8.72 2.50 23.15
N LYS A 191 -7.50 2.75 23.65
CA LYS A 191 -6.75 3.97 23.34
C LYS A 191 -6.44 4.08 21.85
N LEU A 192 -5.90 3.03 21.23
CA LEU A 192 -5.58 3.01 19.80
C LEU A 192 -6.80 3.22 18.90
N LEU A 193 -7.96 2.65 19.27
CA LEU A 193 -9.22 2.86 18.54
C LEU A 193 -9.78 4.28 18.69
N ALA A 194 -9.68 4.84 19.90
CA ALA A 194 -10.17 6.18 20.21
C ALA A 194 -9.26 7.29 19.68
N ASP A 195 -8.01 6.98 19.37
CA ASP A 195 -7.01 7.92 18.88
C ASP A 195 -7.52 8.65 17.62
N PRO A 196 -7.52 10.00 17.60
CA PRO A 196 -7.97 10.78 16.46
C PRO A 196 -7.04 10.65 15.24
N ASP A 197 -5.75 10.37 15.44
CA ASP A 197 -4.76 10.22 14.37
C ASP A 197 -4.69 8.78 13.83
N LYS A 198 -5.56 7.88 14.30
CA LYS A 198 -5.81 6.55 13.69
C LYS A 198 -4.51 5.77 13.40
N PRO A 199 -3.67 5.48 14.42
CA PRO A 199 -2.38 4.83 14.23
C PRO A 199 -2.48 3.40 13.66
N LEU A 200 -3.63 2.73 13.80
CA LEU A 200 -3.88 1.41 13.24
C LEU A 200 -4.08 1.42 11.71
N VAL A 201 -4.31 2.58 11.09
CA VAL A 201 -4.53 2.68 9.64
C VAL A 201 -3.19 2.60 8.90
N ASN A 202 -3.06 1.62 8.02
CA ASN A 202 -1.98 1.59 7.04
C ASN A 202 -2.29 2.57 5.90
N ARG A 203 -1.82 3.82 6.04
CA ARG A 203 -2.04 4.89 5.06
C ARG A 203 -1.42 4.61 3.69
N ALA A 204 -0.31 3.87 3.67
CA ALA A 204 0.39 3.50 2.43
C ALA A 204 -0.47 2.64 1.49
N LEU A 205 -1.38 1.81 2.05
CA LEU A 205 -2.22 0.88 1.29
C LEU A 205 -3.72 1.14 1.40
N ARG A 206 -4.21 1.71 2.51
CA ARG A 206 -5.63 1.70 2.90
C ARG A 206 -6.29 3.07 2.98
N GLN A 207 -5.57 4.14 2.63
CA GLN A 207 -6.10 5.50 2.66
C GLN A 207 -5.84 6.21 1.33
N PRO A 208 -6.63 5.92 0.27
CA PRO A 208 -6.53 6.68 -0.97
C PRO A 208 -7.00 8.12 -0.74
N LEU A 209 -6.16 9.09 -1.10
CA LEU A 209 -6.40 10.53 -0.95
C LEU A 209 -6.17 11.25 -2.27
N ALA A 210 -6.65 12.50 -2.39
CA ALA A 210 -6.44 13.30 -3.59
C ALA A 210 -4.93 13.42 -3.90
N PRO A 211 -4.45 12.96 -5.07
CA PRO A 211 -3.03 12.97 -5.42
C PRO A 211 -2.51 14.36 -5.82
N GLY A 212 -3.42 15.29 -6.11
CA GLY A 212 -3.10 16.62 -6.60
C GLY A 212 -2.16 16.58 -7.81
N SER A 213 -1.21 17.51 -7.85
CA SER A 213 -0.31 17.67 -9.00
C SER A 213 0.58 16.47 -9.32
N THR A 214 0.66 15.42 -8.48
CA THR A 214 1.36 14.18 -8.85
C THR A 214 0.63 13.42 -9.96
N PHE A 215 -0.70 13.52 -10.05
CA PHE A 215 -1.51 12.89 -11.10
C PHE A 215 -1.26 13.47 -12.50
N LYS A 216 -0.67 14.67 -12.60
CA LYS A 216 -0.25 15.29 -13.87
C LYS A 216 0.68 14.40 -14.68
N LEU A 217 1.43 13.49 -14.04
CA LEU A 217 2.24 12.49 -14.74
C LEU A 217 1.38 11.52 -15.57
N VAL A 218 0.24 11.07 -15.03
CA VAL A 218 -0.73 10.21 -15.74
C VAL A 218 -1.34 10.96 -16.92
N VAL A 219 -1.71 12.23 -16.72
CA VAL A 219 -2.27 13.08 -17.77
C VAL A 219 -1.25 13.37 -18.87
N ALA A 220 0.02 13.64 -18.52
CA ALA A 220 1.10 13.83 -19.47
C ALA A 220 1.35 12.55 -20.29
N SER A 221 1.33 11.37 -19.64
CA SER A 221 1.39 10.08 -20.32
C SER A 221 0.24 9.90 -21.30
N ALA A 222 -0.99 10.22 -20.90
CA ALA A 222 -2.16 10.14 -21.76
C ALA A 222 -2.03 11.06 -22.98
N ALA A 223 -1.53 12.29 -22.80
CA ALA A 223 -1.34 13.25 -23.87
C ALA A 223 -0.35 12.76 -24.94
N LEU A 224 0.79 12.22 -24.52
CA LEU A 224 1.82 11.70 -25.44
C LEU A 224 1.36 10.41 -26.14
N GLU A 225 0.79 9.45 -25.40
CA GLU A 225 0.39 8.15 -25.96
C GLU A 225 -0.82 8.26 -26.90
N ASN A 226 -1.63 9.31 -26.76
CA ASN A 226 -2.74 9.59 -27.68
C ASN A 226 -2.35 10.59 -28.80
N GLY A 227 -1.08 10.98 -28.88
CA GLY A 227 -0.58 11.88 -29.92
C GLY A 227 -1.15 13.30 -29.87
N LEU A 228 -1.66 13.74 -28.71
CA LEU A 228 -2.10 15.12 -28.54
C LEU A 228 -0.92 16.10 -28.68
N TYR A 229 0.25 15.67 -28.22
CA TYR A 229 1.53 16.33 -28.47
C TYR A 229 2.55 15.29 -28.94
N SER A 230 3.39 15.69 -29.89
CA SER A 230 4.48 14.88 -30.42
C SER A 230 5.66 14.78 -29.46
N SER A 231 5.83 15.77 -28.58
CA SER A 231 6.87 15.77 -27.55
C SER A 231 6.52 16.58 -26.32
N VAL A 232 7.26 16.35 -25.23
CA VAL A 232 7.16 17.17 -23.99
C VAL A 232 7.60 18.62 -24.17
N ASP A 233 8.25 18.94 -25.29
CA ASP A 233 8.76 20.27 -25.63
C ASP A 233 7.89 21.00 -26.67
N GLU A 234 6.77 20.39 -27.05
CA GLU A 234 5.75 21.05 -27.88
C GLU A 234 4.91 22.00 -27.02
N ALA A 235 4.65 23.21 -27.53
CA ALA A 235 3.84 24.21 -26.85
C ALA A 235 2.36 23.78 -26.79
N THR A 236 1.75 23.81 -25.61
CA THR A 236 0.40 23.26 -25.38
C THR A 236 -0.75 24.20 -25.78
N LYS A 237 -0.43 25.43 -26.20
CA LYS A 237 -1.40 26.50 -26.52
C LYS A 237 -2.42 26.72 -25.38
N SER A 238 -1.95 26.60 -24.13
CA SER A 238 -2.77 26.73 -22.93
C SER A 238 -2.79 28.19 -22.46
N PRO A 239 -3.94 28.88 -22.45
CA PRO A 239 -4.02 30.27 -22.02
C PRO A 239 -3.85 30.41 -20.50
N VAL A 240 -3.50 31.63 -20.05
CA VAL A 240 -3.54 32.03 -18.64
C VAL A 240 -4.42 33.29 -18.53
N PRO A 241 -5.54 33.26 -17.80
CA PRO A 241 -6.12 32.09 -17.14
C PRO A 241 -6.72 31.09 -18.14
N TYR A 242 -6.82 29.83 -17.74
CA TYR A 242 -7.68 28.84 -18.39
C TYR A 242 -9.00 28.76 -17.63
N THR A 243 -10.11 29.08 -18.27
CA THR A 243 -11.45 28.97 -17.67
C THR A 243 -11.98 27.56 -17.84
N LEU A 244 -12.47 26.95 -16.76
CA LEU A 244 -13.04 25.60 -16.81
C LEU A 244 -14.21 25.54 -17.81
N PRO A 245 -14.25 24.55 -18.73
CA PRO A 245 -15.27 24.46 -19.78
C PRO A 245 -16.70 24.56 -19.24
N GLY A 246 -17.55 25.35 -19.88
CA GLY A 246 -18.95 25.51 -19.47
C GLY A 246 -19.16 26.29 -18.17
N THR A 247 -18.13 26.95 -17.63
CA THR A 247 -18.20 27.77 -16.41
C THR A 247 -17.59 29.16 -16.62
N SER A 248 -17.70 30.02 -15.61
CA SER A 248 -16.95 31.28 -15.50
C SER A 248 -15.77 31.18 -14.53
N THR A 249 -15.37 29.98 -14.12
CA THR A 249 -14.38 29.76 -13.07
C THR A 249 -12.97 29.62 -13.66
N PRO A 250 -12.05 30.57 -13.41
CA PRO A 250 -10.67 30.44 -13.85
C PRO A 250 -9.91 29.43 -12.99
N LEU A 251 -9.18 28.51 -13.64
CA LEU A 251 -8.26 27.59 -12.98
C LEU A 251 -6.96 28.34 -12.64
N LYS A 252 -6.68 28.48 -11.34
CA LYS A 252 -5.51 29.21 -10.85
C LYS A 252 -4.27 28.33 -10.85
N ASN A 253 -3.14 28.91 -11.25
CA ASN A 253 -1.81 28.33 -11.02
C ASN A 253 -1.32 28.68 -9.61
N GLU A 254 -0.53 27.82 -8.99
CA GLU A 254 0.03 28.09 -7.66
C GLU A 254 0.94 29.32 -7.65
N SER A 255 1.76 29.49 -8.69
CA SER A 255 2.59 30.68 -8.88
C SER A 255 2.08 31.51 -10.04
N ALA A 256 1.75 32.78 -9.78
CA ALA A 256 1.32 33.73 -10.80
C ALA A 256 2.47 34.16 -11.73
N SER A 257 3.72 34.08 -11.27
CA SER A 257 4.91 34.44 -12.05
C SER A 257 5.50 33.26 -12.83
N ALA A 258 4.97 32.05 -12.66
CA ALA A 258 5.42 30.89 -13.41
C ALA A 258 5.10 31.05 -14.91
N PRO A 259 5.99 30.63 -15.82
CA PRO A 259 5.82 30.76 -17.27
C PRO A 259 4.83 29.71 -17.80
N CYS A 260 3.57 29.79 -17.37
CA CYS A 260 2.54 28.79 -17.63
C CYS A 260 1.67 29.08 -18.86
N GLU A 261 1.78 30.27 -19.44
CA GLU A 261 1.11 30.60 -20.70
C GLU A 261 1.78 29.89 -21.87
N ASN A 262 1.00 29.09 -22.60
CA ASN A 262 1.44 28.29 -23.74
C ASN A 262 2.63 27.37 -23.46
N ALA A 263 2.89 27.08 -22.18
CA ALA A 263 4.02 26.28 -21.73
C ALA A 263 4.02 24.91 -22.38
N THR A 264 5.21 24.34 -22.55
CA THR A 264 5.38 22.94 -22.95
C THR A 264 5.01 22.02 -21.78
N LEU A 265 4.79 20.72 -22.03
CA LEU A 265 4.57 19.76 -20.92
C LEU A 265 5.76 19.74 -19.95
N ARG A 266 7.00 19.90 -20.44
CA ARG A 266 8.20 19.98 -19.59
C ARG A 266 8.12 21.17 -18.62
N VAL A 267 7.89 22.37 -19.14
CA VAL A 267 7.77 23.59 -18.33
C VAL A 267 6.57 23.48 -17.38
N ALA A 268 5.45 22.94 -17.87
CA ALA A 268 4.26 22.74 -17.06
C ALA A 268 4.47 21.76 -15.90
N LEU A 269 5.26 20.70 -16.09
CA LEU A 269 5.65 19.79 -15.01
C LEU A 269 6.61 20.48 -14.04
N GLN A 270 7.63 21.19 -14.56
CA GLN A 270 8.65 21.91 -13.79
C GLN A 270 8.04 22.93 -12.82
N TYR A 271 7.07 23.73 -13.29
CA TYR A 271 6.40 24.78 -12.52
C TYR A 271 5.01 24.37 -12.02
N SER A 272 4.60 23.13 -12.25
CA SER A 272 3.29 22.61 -11.84
C SER A 272 2.09 23.41 -12.37
N CYS A 273 2.11 23.86 -13.62
CA CYS A 273 1.06 24.70 -14.21
C CYS A 273 -0.31 23.98 -14.28
N ASN A 274 -1.29 24.44 -13.49
CA ASN A 274 -2.65 23.91 -13.44
C ASN A 274 -3.42 24.19 -14.73
N ASN A 275 -3.31 25.40 -15.29
CA ASN A 275 -4.00 25.77 -16.53
C ASN A 275 -3.68 24.82 -17.69
N VAL A 276 -2.42 24.39 -17.81
CA VAL A 276 -1.97 23.44 -18.84
C VAL A 276 -2.62 22.08 -18.62
N PHE A 277 -2.47 21.50 -17.44
CA PHE A 277 -2.95 20.14 -17.18
C PHE A 277 -4.48 20.02 -17.12
N GLY A 278 -5.17 21.07 -16.66
CA GLY A 278 -6.62 21.16 -16.74
C GLY A 278 -7.11 21.19 -18.19
N LYS A 279 -6.48 22.02 -19.04
CA LYS A 279 -6.79 22.05 -20.48
C LYS A 279 -6.48 20.73 -21.16
N VAL A 280 -5.32 20.14 -20.90
CA VAL A 280 -4.91 18.86 -21.51
C VAL A 280 -5.88 17.73 -21.16
N ALA A 281 -6.34 17.66 -19.90
CA ALA A 281 -7.34 16.67 -19.52
C ALA A 281 -8.68 16.91 -20.23
N ALA A 282 -9.13 18.16 -20.36
CA ALA A 282 -10.35 18.50 -21.11
C ALA A 282 -10.22 18.15 -22.61
N ASP A 283 -9.09 18.48 -23.25
CA ASP A 283 -8.83 18.19 -24.67
C ASP A 283 -8.78 16.67 -24.94
N LEU A 284 -8.26 15.89 -24.00
CA LEU A 284 -8.23 14.44 -24.08
C LEU A 284 -9.62 13.82 -23.87
N GLY A 285 -10.42 14.43 -23.00
CA GLY A 285 -11.67 13.87 -22.50
C GLY A 285 -11.46 12.75 -21.46
N GLN A 286 -12.49 12.51 -20.65
CA GLN A 286 -12.42 11.59 -19.50
C GLN A 286 -11.97 10.17 -19.88
N ASP A 287 -12.36 9.66 -21.05
CA ASP A 287 -12.09 8.27 -21.43
C ASP A 287 -10.62 8.00 -21.69
N LYS A 288 -9.91 8.94 -22.34
CA LYS A 288 -8.48 8.78 -22.62
C LYS A 288 -7.64 8.92 -21.34
N VAL A 289 -8.02 9.84 -20.45
CA VAL A 289 -7.36 10.01 -19.15
C VAL A 289 -7.62 8.77 -18.28
N ARG A 290 -8.87 8.31 -18.19
CA ARG A 290 -9.24 7.08 -17.48
C ARG A 290 -8.48 5.86 -18.00
N ALA A 291 -8.46 5.64 -19.32
CA ALA A 291 -7.75 4.51 -19.90
C ALA A 291 -6.26 4.51 -19.55
N MET A 292 -5.63 5.70 -19.47
CA MET A 292 -4.25 5.81 -19.01
C MET A 292 -4.13 5.53 -17.51
N ALA A 293 -5.00 6.09 -16.68
CA ALA A 293 -5.03 5.83 -15.24
C ALA A 293 -5.19 4.33 -14.94
N GLU A 294 -6.12 3.65 -15.62
CA GLU A 294 -6.35 2.21 -15.50
C GLU A 294 -5.13 1.39 -15.96
N LYS A 295 -4.40 1.83 -16.99
CA LYS A 295 -3.13 1.19 -17.36
C LYS A 295 -2.11 1.25 -16.22
N PHE A 296 -2.03 2.37 -15.49
CA PHE A 296 -1.15 2.52 -14.32
C PHE A 296 -1.64 1.76 -13.07
N GLY A 297 -2.88 1.27 -13.03
CA GLY A 297 -3.44 0.49 -11.93
C GLY A 297 -4.63 1.12 -11.21
N PHE A 298 -5.03 2.36 -11.54
CA PHE A 298 -6.26 2.94 -11.00
C PHE A 298 -7.48 2.09 -11.37
N ASN A 299 -8.52 2.14 -10.54
CA ASN A 299 -9.74 1.33 -10.63
C ASN A 299 -9.51 -0.20 -10.55
N THR A 300 -8.35 -0.63 -10.03
CA THR A 300 -8.06 -2.04 -9.76
C THR A 300 -8.47 -2.41 -8.33
N LYS A 301 -9.55 -3.18 -8.19
CA LYS A 301 -10.14 -3.57 -6.89
C LYS A 301 -9.33 -4.58 -6.10
N ASP A 302 -8.56 -5.41 -6.81
CA ASP A 302 -7.86 -6.55 -6.25
C ASP A 302 -6.34 -6.41 -6.44
N LEU A 303 -5.81 -5.18 -6.32
CA LEU A 303 -4.35 -4.98 -6.33
C LEU A 303 -3.76 -5.63 -5.08
N ASP A 304 -3.18 -6.82 -5.27
CA ASP A 304 -2.59 -7.59 -4.20
C ASP A 304 -1.07 -7.41 -4.17
N VAL A 305 -0.56 -7.08 -3.00
CA VAL A 305 0.87 -6.94 -2.71
C VAL A 305 1.20 -7.78 -1.48
N PRO A 306 0.81 -9.05 -1.51
CA PRO A 306 0.23 -9.87 -0.44
C PRO A 306 -0.79 -9.26 0.54
N VAL A 307 -0.71 -7.96 0.84
CA VAL A 307 -1.75 -7.24 1.58
C VAL A 307 -2.52 -6.40 0.59
N ARG A 308 -3.75 -6.81 0.26
CA ARG A 308 -4.61 -6.09 -0.69
C ARG A 308 -4.61 -4.58 -0.46
N ALA A 309 -4.28 -3.79 -1.48
CA ALA A 309 -4.39 -2.34 -1.43
C ALA A 309 -5.84 -1.89 -1.66
N TYR A 310 -6.21 -0.75 -1.11
CA TYR A 310 -7.48 -0.10 -1.48
C TYR A 310 -7.37 0.47 -2.89
N GLU A 311 -8.51 0.44 -3.58
CA GLU A 311 -8.65 0.96 -4.93
C GLU A 311 -8.30 2.45 -4.96
N SER A 312 -7.35 2.81 -5.81
CA SER A 312 -7.13 4.19 -6.21
C SER A 312 -8.08 4.51 -7.35
N VAL A 313 -8.88 5.56 -7.23
CA VAL A 313 -10.03 5.78 -8.12
C VAL A 313 -9.76 6.90 -9.11
N TYR A 314 -10.08 6.66 -10.37
CA TYR A 314 -10.37 7.70 -11.35
C TYR A 314 -11.88 7.69 -11.64
N PRO A 315 -12.60 8.81 -11.41
CA PRO A 315 -14.06 8.88 -11.52
C PRO A 315 -14.56 8.73 -12.97
N THR A 316 -15.87 8.49 -13.10
CA THR A 316 -16.56 8.35 -14.39
C THR A 316 -17.78 9.25 -14.47
N LYS A 317 -18.32 9.45 -15.67
CA LYS A 317 -19.54 10.25 -15.93
C LYS A 317 -19.36 11.73 -15.57
N MET A 318 -18.19 12.26 -15.88
CA MET A 318 -17.84 13.65 -15.66
C MET A 318 -18.23 14.54 -16.83
N ASP A 319 -18.52 15.81 -16.56
CA ASP A 319 -18.49 16.86 -17.58
C ASP A 319 -17.04 17.33 -17.88
N ASP A 320 -16.89 18.26 -18.82
CA ASP A 320 -15.57 18.74 -19.25
C ASP A 320 -14.86 19.57 -18.16
N ALA A 321 -15.60 20.29 -17.30
CA ALA A 321 -15.02 21.03 -16.17
C ALA A 321 -14.48 20.08 -15.10
N GLN A 322 -15.26 19.06 -14.74
CA GLN A 322 -14.86 18.01 -13.82
C GLN A 322 -13.67 17.23 -14.38
N THR A 323 -13.67 16.90 -15.68
CA THR A 323 -12.54 16.27 -16.36
C THR A 323 -11.29 17.16 -16.26
N ALA A 324 -11.40 18.47 -16.49
CA ALA A 324 -10.29 19.40 -16.30
C ALA A 324 -9.75 19.41 -14.86
N LEU A 325 -10.63 19.35 -13.85
CA LEU A 325 -10.22 19.26 -12.44
C LEU A 325 -9.48 17.95 -12.13
N THR A 326 -9.88 16.82 -12.73
CA THR A 326 -9.10 15.57 -12.60
C THR A 326 -7.71 15.70 -13.21
N GLY A 327 -7.53 16.57 -14.20
CA GLY A 327 -6.24 16.84 -14.83
C GLY A 327 -5.16 17.32 -13.85
N ILE A 328 -5.57 17.93 -12.74
CA ILE A 328 -4.69 18.39 -11.67
C ILE A 328 -4.77 17.52 -10.41
N GLY A 329 -5.40 16.34 -10.51
CA GLY A 329 -5.57 15.39 -9.40
C GLY A 329 -6.55 15.84 -8.32
N GLN A 330 -7.52 16.69 -8.68
CA GLN A 330 -8.63 17.13 -7.84
C GLN A 330 -9.95 16.47 -8.28
N PHE A 331 -11.09 17.02 -7.84
CA PHE A 331 -12.43 16.42 -7.96
C PHE A 331 -12.51 15.12 -7.17
N GLU A 332 -12.78 13.98 -7.81
CA GLU A 332 -12.96 12.68 -7.16
C GLU A 332 -11.81 11.69 -7.45
N VAL A 333 -10.67 12.18 -7.97
CA VAL A 333 -9.48 11.34 -8.13
C VAL A 333 -8.87 11.06 -6.76
N THR A 334 -8.61 9.78 -6.45
CA THR A 334 -7.90 9.38 -5.23
C THR A 334 -6.81 8.37 -5.54
N ALA A 335 -5.70 8.43 -4.80
CA ALA A 335 -4.59 7.51 -4.96
C ALA A 335 -3.98 7.14 -3.60
N THR A 336 -3.56 5.88 -3.48
CA THR A 336 -2.68 5.45 -2.39
C THR A 336 -1.23 5.82 -2.69
N PRO A 337 -0.36 5.94 -1.68
CA PRO A 337 1.08 6.08 -1.89
C PRO A 337 1.66 4.95 -2.74
N LEU A 338 1.20 3.70 -2.55
CA LEU A 338 1.57 2.59 -3.43
C LEU A 338 1.27 2.88 -4.91
N GLN A 339 0.05 3.34 -5.22
CA GLN A 339 -0.36 3.63 -6.59
C GLN A 339 0.51 4.71 -7.24
N MET A 340 0.83 5.78 -6.50
CA MET A 340 1.69 6.85 -7.04
C MET A 340 3.16 6.44 -7.12
N ALA A 341 3.63 5.49 -6.31
CA ALA A 341 4.95 4.89 -6.46
C ALA A 341 5.02 4.02 -7.72
N MET A 342 3.95 3.27 -8.03
CA MET A 342 3.84 2.49 -9.28
C MET A 342 3.89 3.37 -10.53
N VAL A 343 3.28 4.56 -10.51
CA VAL A 343 3.38 5.53 -11.62
C VAL A 343 4.85 5.91 -11.87
N SER A 344 5.58 6.27 -10.82
CA SER A 344 7.00 6.61 -10.95
C SER A 344 7.87 5.40 -11.30
N ALA A 345 7.56 4.20 -10.80
CA ALA A 345 8.26 2.97 -11.14
C ALA A 345 8.16 2.66 -12.64
N ALA A 346 6.95 2.75 -13.20
CA ALA A 346 6.72 2.52 -14.62
C ALA A 346 7.51 3.52 -15.49
N LEU A 347 7.50 4.81 -15.12
CA LEU A 347 8.25 5.83 -15.86
C LEU A 347 9.77 5.63 -15.74
N ALA A 348 10.26 5.31 -14.55
CA ALA A 348 11.67 5.02 -14.28
C ALA A 348 12.17 3.83 -15.12
N ASN A 349 11.37 2.76 -15.18
CA ASN A 349 11.69 1.52 -15.87
C ASN A 349 11.24 1.49 -17.35
N GLY A 350 11.45 2.61 -18.06
CA GLY A 350 11.28 2.64 -19.53
C GLY A 350 9.84 2.40 -20.02
N GLY A 351 8.86 2.66 -19.17
CA GLY A 351 7.43 2.51 -19.47
C GLY A 351 6.85 1.14 -19.12
N GLU A 352 7.62 0.28 -18.46
CA GLU A 352 7.18 -1.03 -17.98
C GLU A 352 7.03 -1.03 -16.46
N LEU A 353 5.95 -1.64 -15.96
CA LEU A 353 5.67 -1.78 -14.55
C LEU A 353 5.78 -3.25 -14.16
N ALA A 354 6.71 -3.56 -13.27
CA ALA A 354 6.77 -4.85 -12.59
C ALA A 354 5.64 -4.93 -11.56
N ALA A 355 4.98 -6.09 -11.45
CA ALA A 355 3.95 -6.32 -10.45
C ALA A 355 4.53 -6.14 -9.02
N PRO A 356 3.96 -5.22 -8.21
CA PRO A 356 4.51 -4.93 -6.89
C PRO A 356 4.29 -6.11 -5.92
N HIS A 357 5.27 -6.38 -5.06
CA HIS A 357 5.15 -7.42 -4.03
C HIS A 357 6.03 -7.08 -2.81
N MET A 358 5.57 -7.41 -1.59
CA MET A 358 6.33 -7.17 -0.35
C MET A 358 6.88 -8.44 0.32
N VAL A 359 6.57 -9.61 -0.23
CA VAL A 359 7.05 -10.93 0.23
C VAL A 359 7.87 -11.52 -0.89
N SER A 360 9.09 -11.94 -0.58
CA SER A 360 9.99 -12.60 -1.53
C SER A 360 9.83 -14.12 -1.48
N LYS A 361 9.57 -14.68 -0.29
CA LYS A 361 9.53 -16.12 -0.09
C LYS A 361 8.75 -16.51 1.15
N VAL A 362 8.10 -17.67 1.10
CA VAL A 362 7.52 -18.34 2.25
C VAL A 362 8.21 -19.68 2.42
N THR A 363 8.64 -20.01 3.64
CA THR A 363 9.38 -21.25 3.93
C THR A 363 8.74 -22.07 5.03
N ASP A 364 9.05 -23.37 5.06
CA ASP A 364 8.82 -24.21 6.23
C ASP A 364 9.83 -23.91 7.35
N SER A 365 9.71 -24.64 8.47
CA SER A 365 10.60 -24.52 9.63
C SER A 365 12.06 -24.93 9.37
N LYS A 366 12.32 -25.67 8.27
CA LYS A 366 13.65 -26.13 7.85
C LYS A 366 14.27 -25.23 6.77
N GLY A 367 13.56 -24.20 6.34
CA GLY A 367 13.97 -23.28 5.29
C GLY A 367 13.66 -23.77 3.87
N SER A 368 12.93 -24.87 3.70
CA SER A 368 12.46 -25.30 2.38
C SER A 368 11.41 -24.31 1.86
N THR A 369 11.49 -23.96 0.59
CA THR A 369 10.57 -23.00 -0.04
C THR A 369 9.18 -23.62 -0.22
N LEU A 370 8.16 -23.00 0.35
CA LEU A 370 6.74 -23.33 0.13
C LEU A 370 6.16 -22.50 -1.02
N GLU A 371 6.60 -21.25 -1.12
CA GLU A 371 6.17 -20.28 -2.12
C GLU A 371 7.33 -19.33 -2.44
N ASP A 372 7.57 -19.10 -3.72
CA ASP A 372 8.63 -18.22 -4.21
C ASP A 372 7.99 -17.09 -5.02
N PHE A 373 8.22 -15.86 -4.61
CA PHE A 373 7.76 -14.67 -5.32
C PHE A 373 8.94 -14.12 -6.11
N ALA A 374 9.08 -14.63 -7.34
CA ALA A 374 10.05 -14.09 -8.29
C ALA A 374 9.73 -12.62 -8.63
N ASP A 375 10.68 -11.95 -9.28
CA ASP A 375 10.45 -10.62 -9.84
C ASP A 375 9.13 -10.56 -10.61
N GLY A 376 8.32 -9.54 -10.32
CA GLY A 376 6.94 -9.47 -10.75
C GLY A 376 6.79 -9.39 -12.28
N ASP A 377 5.69 -9.96 -12.79
CA ASP A 377 5.37 -9.88 -14.21
C ASP A 377 5.39 -8.43 -14.70
N MET A 378 6.06 -8.22 -15.83
CA MET A 378 6.26 -6.90 -16.42
C MET A 378 5.13 -6.56 -17.39
N LYS A 379 4.49 -5.41 -17.18
CA LYS A 379 3.46 -4.88 -18.08
C LYS A 379 3.89 -3.55 -18.66
N ARG A 380 3.84 -3.42 -19.99
CA ARG A 380 4.04 -2.13 -20.66
C ARG A 380 2.85 -1.21 -20.43
N ILE A 381 3.12 -0.08 -19.77
CA ILE A 381 2.13 0.96 -19.47
C ILE A 381 2.16 2.05 -20.54
N VAL A 382 3.36 2.53 -20.87
CA VAL A 382 3.60 3.54 -21.91
C VAL A 382 4.74 3.10 -22.83
N SER A 383 4.85 3.73 -23.99
CA SER A 383 6.01 3.51 -24.86
C SER A 383 7.32 3.94 -24.17
N ALA A 384 8.43 3.30 -24.56
CA ALA A 384 9.76 3.69 -24.09
C ALA A 384 10.12 5.15 -24.45
N SER A 385 9.59 5.65 -25.58
CA SER A 385 9.71 7.06 -25.98
C SER A 385 9.01 7.99 -24.97
N THR A 386 7.74 7.73 -24.66
CA THR A 386 6.98 8.49 -23.67
C THR A 386 7.66 8.49 -22.30
N ALA A 387 8.09 7.31 -21.82
CA ALA A 387 8.80 7.19 -20.56
C ALA A 387 10.10 8.02 -20.53
N LYS A 388 10.92 7.94 -21.59
CA LYS A 388 12.16 8.73 -21.71
C LYS A 388 11.88 10.23 -21.68
N GLN A 389 10.87 10.68 -22.41
CA GLN A 389 10.49 12.09 -22.47
C GLN A 389 10.00 12.60 -21.11
N LEU A 390 9.09 11.87 -20.47
CA LEU A 390 8.56 12.25 -19.16
C LEU A 390 9.63 12.20 -18.07
N ARG A 391 10.51 11.19 -18.05
CA ARG A 391 11.68 11.17 -17.17
C ARG A 391 12.54 12.42 -17.32
N SER A 392 12.84 12.80 -18.56
CA SER A 392 13.62 14.02 -18.80
C SER A 392 12.92 15.28 -18.27
N ALA A 393 11.58 15.33 -18.33
CA ALA A 393 10.82 16.44 -17.76
C ALA A 393 10.79 16.40 -16.23
N MET A 394 10.57 15.23 -15.63
CA MET A 394 10.62 15.00 -14.18
C MET A 394 11.96 15.41 -13.57
N VAL A 395 13.08 15.19 -14.27
CA VAL A 395 14.41 15.67 -13.84
C VAL A 395 14.44 17.19 -13.70
N THR A 396 13.84 17.95 -14.63
CA THR A 396 13.79 19.42 -14.52
C THR A 396 13.01 19.92 -13.30
N VAL A 397 11.99 19.17 -12.85
CA VAL A 397 11.27 19.48 -11.60
C VAL A 397 12.21 19.48 -10.40
N VAL A 398 13.11 18.51 -10.34
CA VAL A 398 14.06 18.33 -9.22
C VAL A 398 15.29 19.23 -9.40
N GLU A 399 15.80 19.40 -10.61
CA GLU A 399 16.98 20.22 -10.85
C GLU A 399 16.69 21.72 -10.82
N GLN A 400 15.50 22.18 -11.20
CA GLN A 400 15.24 23.61 -11.45
C GLN A 400 13.81 24.04 -11.09
N GLY A 401 12.94 23.11 -10.71
CA GLY A 401 11.51 23.36 -10.53
C GLY A 401 11.07 23.26 -9.08
N THR A 402 9.88 22.72 -8.88
CA THR A 402 9.25 22.65 -7.56
C THR A 402 9.78 21.55 -6.64
N GLY A 403 10.67 20.65 -7.08
CA GLY A 403 11.09 19.45 -6.33
C GLY A 403 12.55 19.45 -5.86
N THR A 404 13.15 20.62 -5.69
CA THR A 404 14.61 20.78 -5.50
C THR A 404 15.20 20.09 -4.28
N ASN A 405 14.40 19.91 -3.22
CA ASN A 405 14.87 19.25 -2.00
C ASN A 405 15.09 17.74 -2.17
N ALA A 406 14.60 17.15 -3.27
CA ALA A 406 14.79 15.74 -3.59
C ALA A 406 16.14 15.43 -4.27
N ARG A 407 16.96 16.44 -4.64
CA ARG A 407 18.22 16.23 -5.38
C ARG A 407 19.18 15.31 -4.62
N ILE A 408 19.84 14.40 -5.32
CA ILE A 408 20.87 13.52 -4.78
C ILE A 408 22.12 13.66 -5.67
N GLY A 409 23.25 14.02 -5.07
CA GLY A 409 24.52 14.10 -5.80
C GLY A 409 24.93 12.72 -6.35
N GLY A 410 25.37 12.66 -7.60
CA GLY A 410 25.77 11.41 -8.26
C GLY A 410 24.63 10.58 -8.86
N ALA A 411 23.37 10.92 -8.57
CA ALA A 411 22.20 10.23 -9.13
C ALA A 411 21.44 11.12 -10.13
N GLU A 412 20.74 10.49 -11.07
CA GLU A 412 19.63 11.13 -11.78
C GLU A 412 18.38 11.03 -10.90
N VAL A 413 17.76 12.15 -10.56
CA VAL A 413 16.52 12.18 -9.78
C VAL A 413 15.45 12.91 -10.57
N GLY A 414 14.32 12.26 -10.78
CA GLY A 414 13.13 12.87 -11.35
C GLY A 414 11.97 12.78 -10.37
N GLY A 415 11.10 13.77 -10.36
CA GLY A 415 9.91 13.71 -9.52
C GLY A 415 8.84 14.72 -9.86
N LYS A 416 7.80 14.75 -9.02
CA LYS A 416 6.70 15.69 -9.09
C LYS A 416 6.16 15.95 -7.69
N THR A 417 6.12 17.23 -7.30
CA THR A 417 5.38 17.65 -6.11
C THR A 417 3.88 17.65 -6.37
N GLY A 418 3.11 17.36 -5.32
CA GLY A 418 1.68 17.58 -5.27
C GLY A 418 1.31 18.35 -4.01
N THR A 419 0.36 19.26 -4.16
CA THR A 419 -0.40 19.84 -3.07
C THR A 419 -1.86 19.57 -3.41
N ALA A 420 -2.60 18.92 -2.53
CA ALA A 420 -4.01 18.61 -2.77
C ALA A 420 -4.87 19.31 -1.72
N GLU A 421 -5.75 20.19 -2.17
CA GLU A 421 -6.68 20.89 -1.29
C GLU A 421 -7.76 19.91 -0.80
N ASN A 422 -8.23 20.08 0.43
CA ASN A 422 -9.24 19.22 1.04
C ASN A 422 -10.20 20.01 1.95
N GLY A 423 -11.30 19.35 2.33
CA GLY A 423 -12.36 19.97 3.12
C GLY A 423 -13.28 20.88 2.29
N VAL A 424 -14.42 21.24 2.88
CA VAL A 424 -15.42 22.08 2.20
C VAL A 424 -14.86 23.50 2.05
N GLY A 425 -14.77 23.97 0.80
CA GLY A 425 -14.18 25.28 0.51
C GLY A 425 -12.68 25.37 0.80
N ASN A 426 -11.96 24.24 0.77
CA ASN A 426 -10.52 24.16 1.04
C ASN A 426 -10.15 24.62 2.47
N SER A 427 -11.03 24.32 3.44
CA SER A 427 -10.88 24.74 4.84
C SER A 427 -9.83 23.96 5.62
N ASN A 428 -9.44 22.78 5.13
CA ASN A 428 -8.55 21.87 5.83
C ASN A 428 -7.11 22.01 5.32
N THR A 429 -6.15 21.51 6.10
CA THR A 429 -4.73 21.52 5.72
C THR A 429 -4.52 20.66 4.46
N PRO A 430 -3.91 21.21 3.39
CA PRO A 430 -3.66 20.46 2.16
C PRO A 430 -2.78 19.23 2.39
N TYR A 431 -2.87 18.24 1.51
CA TYR A 431 -1.95 17.11 1.52
C TYR A 431 -0.67 17.43 0.75
N ALA A 432 0.49 17.23 1.36
CA ALA A 432 1.79 17.37 0.70
C ALA A 432 2.23 16.04 0.12
N TRP A 433 2.32 15.97 -1.21
CA TRP A 433 2.74 14.81 -1.96
C TRP A 433 4.09 15.03 -2.63
N PHE A 434 4.85 13.96 -2.76
CA PHE A 434 5.96 13.88 -3.70
C PHE A 434 6.07 12.46 -4.25
N THR A 435 6.05 12.33 -5.57
CA THR A 435 6.36 11.07 -6.26
C THR A 435 7.62 11.24 -7.10
N SER A 436 8.52 10.26 -7.06
CA SER A 436 9.85 10.39 -7.65
C SER A 436 10.49 9.06 -7.99
N TYR A 437 11.58 9.13 -8.74
CA TYR A 437 12.55 8.06 -8.86
C TYR A 437 13.97 8.61 -8.71
N ALA A 438 14.88 7.73 -8.33
CA ALA A 438 16.31 8.00 -8.43
C ALA A 438 17.01 6.83 -9.12
N LYS A 439 18.03 7.15 -9.91
CA LYS A 439 18.93 6.19 -10.56
C LYS A 439 20.36 6.60 -10.31
N ASP A 440 21.10 5.77 -9.60
CA ASP A 440 22.53 5.99 -9.40
C ASP A 440 23.26 5.87 -10.74
N ARG A 441 24.08 6.87 -11.10
CA ARG A 441 24.74 6.92 -12.41
C ARG A 441 25.88 5.91 -12.54
N SER A 442 26.43 5.45 -11.42
CA SER A 442 27.60 4.57 -11.40
C SER A 442 27.22 3.08 -11.40
N SER A 443 26.33 2.68 -10.48
CA SER A 443 25.87 1.31 -10.27
C SER A 443 24.65 0.96 -11.13
N GLY A 444 23.91 1.96 -11.62
CA GLY A 444 22.65 1.75 -12.33
C GLY A 444 21.49 1.26 -11.45
N ARG A 445 21.68 1.23 -10.11
CA ARG A 445 20.62 0.97 -9.14
C ARG A 445 19.55 2.05 -9.21
N GLU A 446 18.31 1.66 -9.00
CA GLU A 446 17.18 2.56 -9.11
C GLU A 446 16.08 2.22 -8.12
N VAL A 447 15.28 3.23 -7.80
CA VAL A 447 14.17 3.15 -6.85
C VAL A 447 13.11 4.16 -7.27
N ALA A 448 11.84 3.81 -7.14
CA ALA A 448 10.72 4.73 -7.22
C ALA A 448 10.10 4.91 -5.84
N VAL A 449 9.72 6.14 -5.48
CA VAL A 449 9.22 6.50 -4.16
C VAL A 449 8.00 7.39 -4.31
N ALA A 450 6.99 7.18 -3.46
CA ALA A 450 5.93 8.15 -3.24
C ALA A 450 5.72 8.39 -1.75
N VAL A 451 5.56 9.66 -1.40
CA VAL A 451 5.36 10.14 -0.02
C VAL A 451 4.14 11.03 0.02
N ILE A 452 3.32 10.86 1.05
CA ILE A 452 2.28 11.79 1.46
C ILE A 452 2.50 12.20 2.90
N VAL A 453 2.37 13.50 3.17
CA VAL A 453 2.20 14.07 4.50
C VAL A 453 0.81 14.70 4.56
N GLU A 454 -0.05 14.14 5.39
CA GLU A 454 -1.42 14.59 5.59
C GLU A 454 -1.48 15.81 6.52
N ASP A 455 -0.62 15.81 7.53
CA ASP A 455 -0.57 16.82 8.58
C ASP A 455 0.81 16.80 9.25
N SER A 456 1.44 17.97 9.32
CA SER A 456 2.75 18.17 9.98
C SER A 456 2.67 19.15 11.15
N GLY A 457 1.45 19.48 11.62
CA GLY A 457 1.23 20.53 12.63
C GLY A 457 1.64 21.95 12.18
N SER A 458 2.04 22.10 10.91
CA SER A 458 2.46 23.37 10.30
C SER A 458 1.25 24.17 9.82
N SER A 459 1.43 25.48 9.61
CA SER A 459 0.36 26.29 9.03
C SER A 459 0.04 25.83 7.61
N ALA A 460 -1.24 25.86 7.21
CA ALA A 460 -1.66 25.40 5.87
C ALA A 460 -0.91 26.10 4.72
N SER A 461 -0.41 27.32 4.93
CA SER A 461 0.41 28.08 3.98
C SER A 461 1.83 27.57 3.78
N GLU A 462 2.35 26.77 4.71
CA GLU A 462 3.73 26.24 4.67
C GLU A 462 3.78 24.80 4.15
N VAL A 463 2.62 24.16 4.01
CA VAL A 463 2.50 22.79 3.51
C VAL A 463 2.77 22.77 2.01
N SER A 464 3.92 22.22 1.65
CA SER A 464 4.29 22.00 0.26
C SER A 464 4.95 20.64 0.08
N GLY A 465 4.67 20.00 -1.06
CA GLY A 465 5.34 18.75 -1.43
C GLY A 465 6.88 18.87 -1.45
N ASN A 466 7.43 20.05 -1.72
CA ASN A 466 8.89 20.26 -1.70
C ASN A 466 9.46 20.41 -0.27
N GLY A 467 8.72 21.05 0.62
CA GLY A 467 9.16 21.30 1.99
C GLY A 467 9.06 20.06 2.87
N LEU A 468 8.00 19.28 2.71
CA LEU A 468 7.68 18.16 3.60
C LEU A 468 7.98 16.79 2.96
N ALA A 469 7.37 16.49 1.82
CA ALA A 469 7.42 15.14 1.23
C ALA A 469 8.73 14.85 0.45
N ALA A 470 9.30 15.84 -0.24
CA ALA A 470 10.51 15.67 -1.04
C ALA A 470 11.77 15.31 -0.22
N PRO A 471 12.04 15.90 0.97
CA PRO A 471 13.14 15.47 1.83
C PRO A 471 13.01 14.04 2.34
N ILE A 472 11.79 13.60 2.65
CA ILE A 472 11.50 12.21 3.07
C ILE A 472 11.85 11.26 1.91
N ALA A 473 11.36 11.57 0.71
CA ALA A 473 11.66 10.78 -0.48
C ALA A 473 13.17 10.76 -0.77
N GLN A 474 13.88 11.89 -0.61
CA GLN A 474 15.33 11.97 -0.79
C GLN A 474 16.07 10.98 0.12
N LYS A 475 15.69 10.90 1.41
CA LYS A 475 16.31 10.00 2.39
C LYS A 475 16.09 8.53 2.02
N MET A 476 14.86 8.17 1.65
CA MET A 476 14.53 6.82 1.16
C MET A 476 15.32 6.46 -0.09
N MET A 477 15.35 7.37 -1.07
CA MET A 477 16.06 7.16 -2.33
C MET A 477 17.57 6.99 -2.08
N LYS A 478 18.19 7.82 -1.22
CA LYS A 478 19.60 7.66 -0.85
C LYS A 478 19.89 6.30 -0.22
N ALA A 479 19.07 5.86 0.73
CA ALA A 479 19.23 4.55 1.37
C ALA A 479 19.14 3.42 0.33
N ALA A 480 18.13 3.46 -0.54
CA ALA A 480 17.92 2.42 -1.55
C ALA A 480 19.04 2.35 -2.60
N LEU A 481 19.70 3.47 -2.94
CA LEU A 481 20.83 3.48 -3.87
C LEU A 481 22.11 2.88 -3.24
N GLN A 482 22.21 2.87 -1.91
CA GLN A 482 23.39 2.39 -1.17
C GLN A 482 23.35 0.91 -0.79
N ARG A 483 22.22 0.22 -0.99
CA ARG A 483 21.94 -1.16 -0.53
C ARG A 483 22.89 -2.26 -1.00
#